data_AF-A0A8S1EJA8-F1
#
_entry.id   AF-A0A8S1EJA8-F1
#
_cell.length_a   1.000
_cell.length_b   1.000
_cell.length_c   1.000
_cell.angle_alpha   90.00
_cell.angle_beta   90.00
_cell.angle_gamma   90.00
#
_symmetry.space_group_name_H-M   'P 1'
#
loop_
_entity.id
_entity.type
_entity.pdbx_description
1 polymer ?
#
loop_
_entity_poly.entity_id
_entity_poly.type
_entity_poly.pdbx_seq_one_letter_code
_entity_poly.pdbx_strand_id
1 'polypeptide(L)'
;MIRQLAFGIVAVVCCVYAMPVDVNLADCPPPNGTDKVMHWWQCSNGPVQALDVQPYDQTGTNYEYPIHLGTPMIMKVKISNPSATYTSPNLLKTVNIWKYGGWGGCSWSSVPTFGLLKNVDACSNGVPCPIVPNQQEVDVTLDFTQFGQIISLLKDNQPYQLEYLLHDKASGDNFCITAQAWAFIK
;
A
#
# COMPACT_ATOMS: atom_id res chain seq x y z
N MET A 1 -23.43 76.65 -12.32
CA MET A 1 -24.55 75.68 -12.38
C MET A 1 -23.92 74.30 -12.61
N ILE A 2 -24.28 73.35 -11.75
CA ILE A 2 -23.58 72.10 -11.41
C ILE A 2 -23.60 71.06 -12.55
N ARG A 3 -22.51 70.28 -12.72
CA ARG A 3 -22.52 68.88 -13.22
C ARG A 3 -21.13 68.24 -13.03
N GLN A 4 -20.89 67.58 -11.89
CA GLN A 4 -21.01 66.12 -11.66
C GLN A 4 -19.80 65.33 -12.20
N LEU A 5 -18.86 65.02 -11.29
CA LEU A 5 -17.82 64.00 -11.46
C LEU A 5 -18.45 62.62 -11.30
N ALA A 6 -18.36 61.78 -12.34
CA ALA A 6 -18.69 60.37 -12.25
C ALA A 6 -17.41 59.56 -11.97
N PHE A 7 -17.28 59.04 -10.75
CA PHE A 7 -16.31 58.01 -10.40
C PHE A 7 -16.82 56.67 -10.96
N GLY A 8 -16.17 56.17 -12.01
CA GLY A 8 -16.41 54.82 -12.53
C GLY A 8 -15.67 53.79 -11.67
N ILE A 9 -16.41 53.04 -10.87
CA ILE A 9 -15.91 51.82 -10.21
C ILE A 9 -16.02 50.68 -11.22
N VAL A 10 -14.90 50.23 -11.78
CA VAL A 10 -14.83 48.99 -12.55
C VAL A 10 -14.62 47.85 -11.56
N ALA A 11 -15.71 47.15 -11.21
CA ALA A 11 -15.62 45.90 -10.47
C ALA A 11 -15.20 44.78 -11.44
N VAL A 12 -13.93 44.37 -11.37
CA VAL A 12 -13.45 43.16 -12.03
C VAL A 12 -13.98 41.97 -11.22
N VAL A 13 -15.08 41.39 -11.69
CA VAL A 13 -15.58 40.12 -11.18
C VAL A 13 -14.68 39.02 -11.75
N CYS A 14 -13.65 38.64 -10.99
CA CYS A 14 -12.93 37.39 -11.21
C CYS A 14 -13.88 36.24 -10.82
N CYS A 15 -14.69 35.78 -11.78
CA CYS A 15 -15.28 34.44 -11.70
C CYS A 15 -14.15 33.42 -11.82
N VAL A 16 -13.49 33.12 -10.70
CA VAL A 16 -12.76 31.86 -10.57
C VAL A 16 -13.84 30.78 -10.53
N TYR A 17 -14.17 30.23 -11.69
CA TYR A 17 -14.84 28.94 -11.76
C TYR A 17 -13.83 27.91 -11.21
N ALA A 18 -13.85 27.71 -9.89
CA ALA A 18 -13.39 26.47 -9.31
C ALA A 18 -14.37 25.40 -9.81
N MET A 19 -14.06 24.80 -10.96
CA MET A 19 -14.76 23.60 -11.38
C MET A 19 -14.43 22.52 -10.33
N PRO A 20 -15.42 21.95 -9.62
CA PRO A 20 -15.18 20.73 -8.87
C PRO A 20 -14.91 19.64 -9.91
N VAL A 21 -13.63 19.36 -10.17
CA VAL A 21 -13.24 18.06 -10.73
C VAL A 21 -13.33 17.06 -9.58
N ASP A 22 -14.55 16.66 -9.26
CA ASP A 22 -14.78 15.39 -8.59
C ASP A 22 -14.48 14.32 -9.63
N VAL A 23 -13.19 13.98 -9.77
CA VAL A 23 -12.78 12.80 -10.53
C VAL A 23 -13.33 11.61 -9.75
N ASN A 24 -14.46 11.08 -10.23
CA ASN A 24 -15.04 9.89 -9.66
C ASN A 24 -14.03 8.76 -9.91
N LEU A 25 -13.84 7.85 -8.95
CA LEU A 25 -13.05 6.64 -9.20
C LEU A 25 -13.58 5.83 -10.38
N ALA A 26 -14.87 6.02 -10.72
CA ALA A 26 -15.48 5.50 -11.94
C ALA A 26 -14.78 5.95 -13.24
N ASP A 27 -14.06 7.07 -13.23
CA ASP A 27 -13.35 7.60 -14.40
C ASP A 27 -11.90 7.12 -14.50
N CYS A 28 -11.39 6.46 -13.46
CA CYS A 28 -10.03 5.93 -13.45
C CYS A 28 -10.01 4.46 -13.86
N PRO A 29 -9.37 4.10 -14.99
CA PRO A 29 -9.20 2.70 -15.34
C PRO A 29 -8.36 1.98 -14.26
N PRO A 30 -8.61 0.69 -14.02
CA PRO A 30 -7.79 -0.10 -13.10
C PRO A 30 -6.30 0.02 -13.47
N PRO A 31 -5.43 0.48 -12.55
CA PRO A 31 -4.01 0.64 -12.86
C PRO A 31 -3.40 -0.73 -13.14
N ASN A 32 -2.53 -0.83 -14.15
CA ASN A 32 -1.78 -2.05 -14.47
C ASN A 32 -2.62 -3.35 -14.67
N GLY A 33 -3.93 -3.27 -14.88
CA GLY A 33 -4.78 -4.48 -14.97
C GLY A 33 -5.06 -5.13 -13.61
N THR A 34 -4.94 -4.36 -12.52
CA THR A 34 -5.23 -4.81 -11.15
C THR A 34 -6.70 -5.12 -10.92
N ASP A 35 -7.57 -5.13 -11.92
CA ASP A 35 -8.93 -5.68 -11.83
C ASP A 35 -8.96 -7.21 -12.06
N LYS A 36 -7.86 -7.80 -12.55
CA LYS A 36 -7.80 -9.20 -12.99
C LYS A 36 -6.78 -10.04 -12.24
N VAL A 37 -5.65 -9.46 -11.87
CA VAL A 37 -4.55 -10.17 -11.20
C VAL A 37 -3.75 -9.23 -10.30
N MET A 38 -3.09 -9.81 -9.31
CA MET A 38 -2.11 -9.09 -8.50
C MET A 38 -0.82 -8.92 -9.30
N HIS A 39 -0.26 -7.72 -9.27
CA HIS A 39 1.06 -7.43 -9.82
C HIS A 39 2.03 -7.14 -8.68
N TRP A 40 3.25 -7.65 -8.76
CA TRP A 40 4.25 -7.38 -7.73
C TRP A 40 5.64 -7.24 -8.35
N TRP A 41 6.52 -6.54 -7.63
CA TRP A 41 7.94 -6.44 -7.96
C TRP A 41 8.76 -6.18 -6.70
N GLN A 42 10.03 -6.54 -6.76
CA GLN A 42 10.99 -6.20 -5.71
C GLN A 42 11.39 -4.73 -5.83
N CYS A 43 11.29 -3.97 -4.74
CA CYS A 43 11.58 -2.53 -4.65
C CYS A 43 12.89 -2.20 -3.92
N SER A 44 13.74 -3.21 -3.68
CA SER A 44 15.02 -3.06 -2.99
C SER A 44 16.14 -3.79 -3.73
N ASN A 45 17.36 -3.26 -3.60
CA ASN A 45 18.59 -3.87 -4.12
C ASN A 45 19.34 -4.72 -3.07
N GLY A 46 18.63 -5.24 -2.06
CA GLY A 46 19.24 -6.06 -1.01
C GLY A 46 19.58 -7.48 -1.46
N PRO A 47 20.28 -8.26 -0.61
CA PRO A 47 20.77 -9.58 -0.96
C PRO A 47 19.66 -10.63 -1.12
N VAL A 48 18.54 -10.47 -0.41
CA VAL A 48 17.38 -11.36 -0.53
C VAL A 48 16.62 -11.06 -1.82
N GLN A 49 16.27 -12.12 -2.55
CA GLN A 49 15.51 -12.03 -3.80
C GLN A 49 14.14 -12.67 -3.65
N ALA A 50 13.08 -11.96 -4.04
CA ALA A 50 11.75 -12.52 -4.20
C ALA A 50 11.66 -13.27 -5.54
N LEU A 51 11.23 -14.52 -5.48
CA LEU A 51 11.06 -15.39 -6.64
C LEU A 51 9.59 -15.51 -7.06
N ASP A 52 8.67 -15.44 -6.09
CA ASP A 52 7.23 -15.55 -6.30
C ASP A 52 6.48 -14.90 -5.13
N VAL A 53 5.31 -14.32 -5.40
CA VAL A 53 4.44 -13.70 -4.40
C VAL A 53 3.00 -13.96 -4.78
N GLN A 54 2.26 -14.64 -3.91
CA GLN A 54 0.87 -15.02 -4.18
C GLN A 54 -0.04 -14.77 -2.97
N PRO A 55 -1.24 -14.19 -3.17
CA PRO A 55 -2.22 -14.00 -2.12
C PRO A 55 -3.06 -15.27 -1.89
N TYR A 56 -3.28 -15.58 -0.62
CA TYR A 56 -4.12 -16.66 -0.14
C TYR A 56 -5.06 -16.14 0.94
N ASP A 57 -6.18 -16.84 1.11
CA ASP A 57 -7.11 -16.58 2.19
C ASP A 57 -6.45 -16.73 3.58
N GLN A 58 -7.19 -16.38 4.64
CA GLN A 58 -6.72 -16.49 6.03
C GLN A 58 -6.24 -17.91 6.43
N THR A 59 -6.67 -18.95 5.70
CA THR A 59 -6.27 -20.34 5.98
C THR A 59 -4.95 -20.71 5.30
N GLY A 60 -4.46 -19.89 4.36
CA GLY A 60 -3.27 -20.17 3.56
C GLY A 60 -3.45 -21.30 2.53
N THR A 61 -4.68 -21.76 2.30
CA THR A 61 -4.97 -22.94 1.47
C THR A 61 -5.50 -22.57 0.09
N ASN A 62 -6.39 -21.59 0.00
CA ASN A 62 -6.99 -21.18 -1.27
C ASN A 62 -6.35 -19.90 -1.78
N TYR A 63 -5.95 -19.90 -3.05
CA TYR A 63 -5.56 -18.68 -3.75
C TYR A 63 -6.73 -17.69 -3.73
N GLU A 64 -6.47 -16.44 -3.35
CA GLU A 64 -7.52 -15.45 -3.18
C GLU A 64 -7.26 -14.22 -4.05
N TYR A 65 -8.19 -13.94 -4.96
CA TYR A 65 -8.21 -12.71 -5.73
C TYR A 65 -9.62 -12.34 -6.17
N PRO A 66 -10.07 -11.07 -6.05
CA PRO A 66 -9.45 -9.93 -5.34
C PRO A 66 -9.09 -10.24 -3.89
N ILE A 67 -8.17 -9.46 -3.31
CA ILE A 67 -7.72 -9.68 -1.92
C ILE A 67 -8.69 -9.04 -0.92
N HIS A 68 -8.74 -9.54 0.32
CA HIS A 68 -9.53 -8.92 1.39
C HIS A 68 -8.62 -8.27 2.45
N LEU A 69 -8.53 -6.93 2.45
CA LEU A 69 -7.74 -6.19 3.44
C LEU A 69 -8.48 -5.98 4.77
N GLY A 70 -9.79 -6.23 4.80
CA GLY A 70 -10.62 -6.17 6.00
C GLY A 70 -10.45 -7.37 6.94
N THR A 71 -9.82 -8.44 6.47
CA THR A 71 -9.57 -9.67 7.20
C THR A 71 -8.10 -10.06 7.12
N PRO A 72 -7.59 -10.91 8.03
CA PRO A 72 -6.25 -11.45 7.88
C PRO A 72 -6.12 -12.24 6.58
N MET A 73 -4.98 -12.15 5.91
CA MET A 73 -4.68 -12.92 4.71
C MET A 73 -3.23 -13.40 4.71
N ILE A 74 -2.93 -14.45 3.94
CA ILE A 74 -1.58 -15.02 3.84
C ILE A 74 -0.97 -14.65 2.49
N MET A 75 0.19 -14.00 2.52
CA MET A 75 1.02 -13.79 1.35
C MET A 75 2.11 -14.85 1.35
N LYS A 76 2.04 -15.79 0.41
CA LYS A 76 3.10 -16.78 0.21
C LYS A 76 4.20 -16.17 -0.62
N VAL A 77 5.37 -15.98 -0.01
CA VAL A 77 6.52 -15.34 -0.63
C VAL A 77 7.63 -16.37 -0.77
N LYS A 78 7.96 -16.76 -2.00
CA LYS A 78 9.16 -17.56 -2.26
C LYS A 78 10.34 -16.62 -2.32
N ILE A 79 11.34 -16.85 -1.49
CA ILE A 79 12.55 -16.04 -1.43
C ILE A 79 13.80 -16.90 -1.64
N SER A 80 14.87 -16.27 -2.11
CA SER A 80 16.23 -16.78 -2.04
C SER A 80 17.04 -15.87 -1.13
N ASN A 81 17.49 -16.41 0.00
CA ASN A 81 18.32 -15.70 0.97
C ASN A 81 19.75 -16.26 0.94
N PRO A 82 20.77 -15.46 0.57
CA PRO A 82 22.09 -16.00 0.32
C PRO A 82 22.89 -16.37 1.57
N SER A 83 22.67 -15.75 2.74
CA SER A 83 23.56 -16.03 3.90
C SER A 83 23.07 -15.68 5.30
N ALA A 84 22.25 -14.63 5.49
CA ALA A 84 21.91 -14.17 6.83
C ALA A 84 20.73 -14.94 7.43
N THR A 85 20.67 -15.06 8.75
CA THR A 85 19.46 -15.51 9.44
C THR A 85 18.79 -14.30 10.07
N TYR A 86 17.54 -14.04 9.72
CA TYR A 86 16.79 -12.88 10.22
C TYR A 86 15.86 -13.30 11.36
N THR A 87 15.95 -12.60 12.50
CA THR A 87 15.21 -12.94 13.73
C THR A 87 14.72 -11.70 14.46
N SER A 88 13.77 -11.90 15.38
CA SER A 88 13.41 -10.90 16.38
C SER A 88 14.62 -10.62 17.29
N PRO A 89 14.79 -9.38 17.79
CA PRO A 89 14.03 -8.16 17.49
C PRO A 89 14.67 -7.30 16.37
N ASN A 90 15.60 -7.88 15.60
CA ASN A 90 16.41 -7.14 14.63
C ASN A 90 15.68 -6.93 13.31
N LEU A 91 14.85 -7.90 12.90
CA LEU A 91 14.05 -7.81 11.69
C LEU A 91 12.86 -6.88 11.89
N LEU A 92 12.95 -5.67 11.39
CA LEU A 92 11.88 -4.68 11.41
C LEU A 92 11.05 -4.73 10.13
N LYS A 93 9.75 -4.51 10.28
CA LYS A 93 8.79 -4.38 9.18
C LYS A 93 8.23 -2.96 9.10
N THR A 94 8.11 -2.45 7.88
CA THR A 94 7.29 -1.29 7.55
C THR A 94 6.30 -1.65 6.44
N VAL A 95 5.03 -1.28 6.60
CA VAL A 95 4.03 -1.41 5.53
C VAL A 95 3.48 -0.03 5.16
N ASN A 96 3.68 0.38 3.90
CA ASN A 96 3.01 1.55 3.34
C ASN A 96 1.82 1.11 2.51
N ILE A 97 0.73 1.87 2.61
CA ILE A 97 -0.50 1.62 1.85
C ILE A 97 -0.74 2.83 0.96
N TRP A 98 -1.06 2.58 -0.30
CA TRP A 98 -1.42 3.61 -1.27
C TRP A 98 -2.76 3.26 -1.90
N LYS A 99 -3.56 4.29 -2.14
CA LYS A 99 -4.82 4.20 -2.87
C LYS A 99 -4.67 4.86 -4.24
N TYR A 100 -5.37 4.34 -5.24
CA TYR A 100 -5.43 4.95 -6.55
C TYR A 100 -6.63 5.89 -6.66
N GLY A 101 -6.49 6.99 -7.40
CA GLY A 101 -7.59 7.92 -7.67
C GLY A 101 -7.86 8.93 -6.54
N GLY A 102 -8.83 9.82 -6.78
CA GLY A 102 -9.23 10.89 -5.87
C GLY A 102 -9.07 12.28 -6.48
N TRP A 103 -9.02 13.32 -5.65
CA TRP A 103 -8.92 14.73 -6.13
C TRP A 103 -7.68 15.03 -6.97
N GLY A 104 -6.62 14.24 -6.85
CA GLY A 104 -5.41 14.36 -7.66
C GLY A 104 -5.47 13.64 -9.02
N GLY A 105 -6.64 13.13 -9.42
CA GLY A 105 -6.82 12.32 -10.62
C GLY A 105 -6.35 10.87 -10.44
N CYS A 106 -6.10 10.17 -11.55
CA CYS A 106 -5.78 8.75 -11.59
C CYS A 106 -4.30 8.48 -11.27
N SER A 107 -3.93 8.73 -10.02
CA SER A 107 -2.58 8.54 -9.48
C SER A 107 -2.61 7.87 -8.11
N TRP A 108 -1.47 7.31 -7.71
CA TRP A 108 -1.29 6.73 -6.38
C TRP A 108 -1.07 7.82 -5.33
N SER A 109 -1.79 7.71 -4.21
CA SER A 109 -1.63 8.59 -3.06
C SER A 109 -1.51 7.78 -1.78
N SER A 110 -0.64 8.22 -0.88
CA SER A 110 -0.37 7.49 0.36
C SER A 110 -1.58 7.56 1.30
N VAL A 111 -1.90 6.42 1.91
CA VAL A 111 -2.86 6.33 3.02
C VAL A 111 -2.07 6.50 4.32
N PRO A 112 -2.42 7.49 5.17
CA PRO A 112 -1.69 7.72 6.41
C PRO A 112 -1.91 6.54 7.37
N THR A 113 -0.82 5.85 7.71
CA THR A 113 -0.82 4.77 8.71
C THR A 113 -0.54 5.26 10.13
N PHE A 114 -0.29 6.57 10.29
CA PHE A 114 0.06 7.23 11.55
C PHE A 114 1.24 6.59 12.29
N GLY A 115 2.14 5.93 11.55
CA GLY A 115 3.31 5.24 12.12
C GLY A 115 3.01 3.87 12.75
N LEU A 116 1.75 3.44 12.80
CA LEU A 116 1.34 2.15 13.39
C LEU A 116 1.98 0.95 12.70
N LEU A 117 2.29 1.09 11.41
CA LEU A 117 2.88 0.03 10.58
C LEU A 117 4.36 0.24 10.31
N LYS A 118 5.05 1.17 11.01
CA LYS A 118 6.44 1.55 10.71
C LYS A 118 7.40 1.00 11.75
N ASN A 119 8.45 0.32 11.26
CA ASN A 119 9.56 -0.21 12.08
C ASN A 119 9.08 -1.10 13.26
N VAL A 120 8.02 -1.87 13.05
CA VAL A 120 7.53 -2.85 14.04
C VAL A 120 8.34 -4.14 13.96
N ASP A 121 8.45 -4.91 15.04
CA ASP A 121 9.13 -6.22 14.99
C ASP A 121 8.40 -7.16 14.02
N ALA A 122 9.06 -7.55 12.94
CA ALA A 122 8.43 -8.34 11.87
C ALA A 122 7.94 -9.70 12.38
N CYS A 123 8.75 -10.35 13.24
CA CYS A 123 8.50 -11.69 13.74
C CYS A 123 7.27 -11.76 14.66
N SER A 124 7.03 -10.71 15.44
CA SER A 124 5.82 -10.58 16.27
C SER A 124 4.63 -10.02 15.50
N ASN A 125 4.79 -9.66 14.23
CA ASN A 125 3.77 -9.02 13.41
C ASN A 125 3.62 -9.73 12.05
N GLY A 126 3.50 -11.06 12.06
CA GLY A 126 3.06 -11.84 10.90
C GLY A 126 4.15 -12.34 9.96
N VAL A 127 5.44 -12.12 10.26
CA VAL A 127 6.52 -12.82 9.55
C VAL A 127 6.95 -14.04 10.34
N PRO A 128 6.91 -15.26 9.76
CA PRO A 128 7.42 -16.43 10.45
C PRO A 128 8.95 -16.34 10.53
N CYS A 129 9.46 -16.37 11.75
CA CYS A 129 10.89 -16.31 12.05
C CYS A 129 11.34 -17.58 12.77
N PRO A 130 12.62 -17.98 12.65
CA PRO A 130 13.69 -17.32 11.89
C PRO A 130 13.52 -17.47 10.36
N ILE A 131 13.87 -16.44 9.59
CA ILE A 131 14.10 -16.59 8.15
C ILE A 131 15.54 -17.04 7.96
N VAL A 132 15.73 -18.29 7.54
CA VAL A 132 17.05 -18.91 7.41
C VAL A 132 17.66 -18.70 6.02
N PRO A 133 18.96 -18.98 5.80
CA PRO A 133 19.55 -18.97 4.47
C PRO A 133 18.96 -20.05 3.54
N ASN A 134 19.21 -19.88 2.25
CA ASN A 134 18.72 -20.65 1.09
C ASN A 134 17.32 -20.25 0.63
N GLN A 135 16.84 -20.97 -0.39
CA GLN A 135 15.50 -20.79 -0.94
C GLN A 135 14.45 -21.39 -0.02
N GLN A 136 13.41 -20.63 0.28
CA GLN A 136 12.27 -21.08 1.09
C GLN A 136 10.99 -20.33 0.71
N GLU A 137 9.85 -20.87 1.10
CA GLU A 137 8.57 -20.19 1.07
C GLU A 137 8.28 -19.63 2.47
N VAL A 138 7.88 -18.37 2.53
CA VAL A 138 7.57 -17.64 3.77
C VAL A 138 6.11 -17.22 3.71
N ASP A 139 5.31 -17.76 4.62
CA ASP A 139 3.88 -17.45 4.74
C ASP A 139 3.71 -16.20 5.61
N VAL A 140 3.68 -15.03 4.97
CA VAL A 140 3.55 -13.74 5.65
C VAL A 140 2.08 -13.43 5.91
N THR A 141 1.70 -13.27 7.16
CA THR A 141 0.36 -12.80 7.54
C THR A 141 0.27 -11.28 7.40
N LEU A 142 -0.66 -10.82 6.55
CA LEU A 142 -1.11 -9.44 6.51
C LEU A 142 -2.41 -9.33 7.30
N ASP A 143 -2.35 -8.63 8.43
CA ASP A 143 -3.51 -8.42 9.29
C ASP A 143 -3.62 -6.95 9.69
N PHE A 144 -4.62 -6.28 9.10
CA PHE A 144 -4.95 -4.89 9.41
C PHE A 144 -6.08 -4.75 10.43
N THR A 145 -6.68 -5.85 10.91
CA THR A 145 -7.89 -5.84 11.76
C THR A 145 -7.68 -5.10 13.07
N GLN A 146 -6.47 -5.22 13.64
CA GLN A 146 -6.06 -4.49 14.83
C GLN A 146 -5.91 -2.97 14.62
N PHE A 147 -5.85 -2.52 13.36
CA PHE A 147 -5.70 -1.11 12.98
C PHE A 147 -6.98 -0.55 12.39
N GLY A 148 -8.07 -0.57 13.17
CA GLY A 148 -9.39 -0.08 12.72
C GLY A 148 -9.37 1.35 12.17
N GLN A 149 -8.45 2.20 12.63
CA GLN A 149 -8.24 3.54 12.06
C GLN A 149 -7.76 3.48 10.60
N ILE A 150 -6.86 2.57 10.27
CA ILE A 150 -6.37 2.37 8.89
C ILE A 150 -7.51 1.81 8.03
N ILE A 151 -8.18 0.74 8.49
CA ILE A 151 -9.31 0.14 7.76
C ILE A 151 -10.39 1.19 7.46
N SER A 152 -10.68 2.10 8.40
CA SER A 152 -11.69 3.15 8.20
C SER A 152 -11.35 4.16 7.09
N LEU A 153 -10.08 4.26 6.70
CA LEU A 153 -9.62 5.12 5.61
C LEU A 153 -9.67 4.42 4.25
N LEU A 154 -9.76 3.10 4.24
CA LEU A 154 -9.81 2.29 3.03
C LEU A 154 -11.26 2.24 2.52
N LYS A 155 -11.42 2.51 1.24
CA LYS A 155 -12.66 2.31 0.52
C LYS A 155 -12.74 0.88 -0.02
N ASP A 156 -13.94 0.33 0.02
CA ASP A 156 -14.23 -0.98 -0.52
C ASP A 156 -14.16 -1.02 -2.06
N ASN A 157 -13.88 -2.21 -2.60
CA ASN A 157 -13.89 -2.52 -4.03
C ASN A 157 -13.00 -1.56 -4.86
N GLN A 158 -11.72 -1.45 -4.50
CA GLN A 158 -10.76 -0.52 -5.12
C GLN A 158 -9.34 -1.09 -5.23
N PRO A 159 -8.52 -0.57 -6.16
CA PRO A 159 -7.13 -0.97 -6.27
C PRO A 159 -6.26 -0.31 -5.20
N TYR A 160 -5.40 -1.11 -4.58
CA TYR A 160 -4.42 -0.69 -3.57
C TYR A 160 -3.01 -1.11 -3.99
N GLN A 161 -2.03 -0.32 -3.56
CA GLN A 161 -0.62 -0.70 -3.58
C GLN A 161 -0.13 -0.83 -2.14
N LEU A 162 0.46 -1.99 -1.84
CA LEU A 162 1.13 -2.28 -0.59
C LEU A 162 2.64 -2.32 -0.83
N GLU A 163 3.39 -1.51 -0.11
CA GLU A 163 4.85 -1.64 -0.05
C GLU A 163 5.20 -2.30 1.28
N TYR A 164 5.79 -3.48 1.20
CA TYR A 164 6.19 -4.29 2.33
C TYR A 164 7.71 -4.25 2.44
N LEU A 165 8.22 -3.54 3.45
CA LEU A 165 9.63 -3.33 3.68
C LEU A 165 10.08 -4.11 4.91
N LEU A 166 11.18 -4.83 4.77
CA LEU A 166 11.92 -5.44 5.87
C LEU A 166 13.31 -4.81 5.96
N HIS A 167 13.74 -4.53 7.19
CA HIS A 167 15.08 -4.05 7.49
C HIS A 167 15.62 -4.83 8.69
N ASP A 168 16.74 -5.53 8.50
CA ASP A 168 17.42 -6.21 9.60
C ASP A 168 18.51 -5.33 10.19
N LYS A 169 18.42 -5.06 11.50
CA LYS A 169 19.42 -4.22 12.19
C LYS A 169 20.77 -4.90 12.40
N ALA A 170 20.84 -6.23 12.40
CA ALA A 170 22.06 -6.96 12.70
C ALA A 170 22.97 -7.04 11.47
N SER A 171 22.42 -7.33 10.28
CA SER A 171 23.18 -7.34 9.02
C SER A 171 23.15 -5.99 8.29
N GLY A 172 22.13 -5.16 8.53
CA GLY A 172 21.88 -3.93 7.77
C GLY A 172 21.13 -4.17 6.46
N ASP A 173 20.71 -5.41 6.19
CA ASP A 173 20.04 -5.77 4.95
C ASP A 173 18.65 -5.14 4.85
N ASN A 174 18.23 -4.88 3.61
CA ASN A 174 16.90 -4.40 3.28
C ASN A 174 16.25 -5.34 2.28
N PHE A 175 14.96 -5.57 2.44
CA PHE A 175 14.14 -6.29 1.48
C PHE A 175 12.82 -5.55 1.30
N CYS A 176 12.32 -5.47 0.08
CA CYS A 176 11.13 -4.69 -0.25
C CYS A 176 10.36 -5.37 -1.36
N ILE A 177 9.07 -5.62 -1.16
CA ILE A 177 8.12 -6.00 -2.21
C ILE A 177 7.06 -4.92 -2.32
N THR A 178 6.76 -4.49 -3.54
CA THR A 178 5.55 -3.73 -3.83
C THR A 178 4.56 -4.66 -4.50
N ALA A 179 3.32 -4.69 -4.02
CA ALA A 179 2.22 -5.43 -4.61
C ALA A 179 1.04 -4.49 -4.90
N GLN A 180 0.46 -4.60 -6.09
CA GLN A 180 -0.75 -3.90 -6.51
C GLN A 180 -1.86 -4.92 -6.76
N ALA A 181 -3.03 -4.69 -6.17
CA ALA A 181 -4.16 -5.61 -6.27
C ALA A 181 -5.49 -4.86 -6.14
N TRP A 182 -6.55 -5.41 -6.74
CA TRP A 182 -7.91 -5.09 -6.33
C TRP A 182 -8.17 -5.62 -4.92
N ALA A 183 -8.80 -4.83 -4.07
CA ALA A 183 -9.16 -5.26 -2.73
C ALA A 183 -10.60 -4.94 -2.34
N PHE A 184 -11.15 -5.85 -1.53
CA PHE A 184 -12.33 -5.63 -0.71
C PHE A 184 -11.94 -5.34 0.74
N ILE A 185 -12.77 -4.55 1.43
CA ILE A 185 -12.59 -4.14 2.82
C ILE A 185 -13.65 -4.76 3.74
N LYS A 186 -14.80 -5.19 3.19
CA LYS A 186 -15.90 -5.82 3.93
C LYS A 186 -16.11 -7.26 3.53
#